data_AF-A0A7W5VIS8-F1
#
_entry.id   AF-A0A7W5VIS8-F1
#
_cell.length_a   1.000
_cell.length_b   1.000
_cell.length_c   1.000
_cell.angle_alpha   90.00
_cell.angle_beta   90.00
_cell.angle_gamma   90.00
#
_symmetry.space_group_name_H-M   'P 1'
#
loop_
_entity.id
_entity.type
_entity.pdbx_description
1 polymer ?
#
loop_
_entity_poly.entity_id
_entity_poly.type
_entity_poly.pdbx_seq_one_letter_code
_entity_poly.pdbx_strand_id
1 'polypeptide(L)' 'MQLITQPPTSKALAEAHPGDVVYTPLGEEHWHGAAPDHFMVHLALWEGDDTTWLEHVSDAEYGAARSTTRR' A
#
# COMPACT_ATOMS: atom_id res chain seq x y z
N MET A 1 6.83 -7.67 1.74
CA MET A 1 6.28 -7.20 3.02
C MET A 1 7.04 -5.92 3.36
N GLN A 2 6.53 -4.78 2.91
CA GLN A 2 7.07 -3.47 3.25
C GLN A 2 5.94 -2.75 3.99
N LEU A 3 6.28 -2.20 5.16
CA LEU A 3 5.39 -2.03 6.29
C LEU A 3 5.64 -0.64 6.87
N ILE A 4 4.76 0.29 6.54
CA ILE A 4 4.72 1.65 7.09
C ILE A 4 3.23 1.96 7.29
N THR A 5 2.81 2.40 8.47
CA THR A 5 1.41 2.46 8.90
C THR A 5 0.92 3.87 9.26
N GLN A 6 -0.03 4.42 8.47
CA GLN A 6 -1.43 4.80 8.81
C GLN A 6 -2.02 5.92 7.89
N PRO A 7 -3.35 6.17 7.91
CA PRO A 7 -4.28 5.93 6.80
C PRO A 7 -4.24 6.99 5.66
N PRO A 8 -4.72 6.67 4.44
CA PRO A 8 -4.85 7.66 3.39
C PRO A 8 -5.91 8.71 3.77
N THR A 9 -5.79 9.89 3.16
CA THR A 9 -6.88 10.88 3.10
C THR A 9 -8.15 10.32 2.43
N SER A 10 -8.09 9.12 1.85
CA SER A 10 -9.21 8.22 1.56
C SER A 10 -9.26 7.03 2.56
N LYS A 11 -10.43 6.77 3.15
CA LYS A 11 -10.65 5.64 4.07
C LYS A 11 -10.60 4.24 3.42
N ALA A 12 -10.41 4.15 2.10
CA ALA A 12 -10.53 2.91 1.35
C ALA A 12 -9.17 2.47 0.81
N LEU A 13 -8.91 1.15 0.90
CA LEU A 13 -7.73 0.53 0.33
C LEU A 13 -7.77 0.65 -1.19
N ALA A 14 -6.70 1.13 -1.82
CA ALA A 14 -6.60 1.21 -3.27
C ALA A 14 -6.20 -0.17 -3.84
N GLU A 15 -7.03 -0.74 -4.70
CA GLU A 15 -6.69 -1.96 -5.42
C GLU A 15 -5.87 -1.64 -6.67
N ALA A 16 -4.64 -2.16 -6.72
CA ALA A 16 -3.71 -1.98 -7.83
C ALA A 16 -3.70 -3.22 -8.74
N HIS A 17 -3.60 -2.99 -10.04
CA HIS A 17 -3.57 -4.02 -11.07
C HIS A 17 -2.26 -3.99 -11.87
N PRO A 18 -1.95 -5.05 -12.63
CA PRO A 18 -0.80 -5.05 -13.52
C PRO A 18 -0.83 -3.85 -14.49
N GLY A 19 0.26 -3.09 -14.50
CA GLY A 19 0.42 -1.88 -15.31
C GLY A 19 0.06 -0.57 -14.59
N ASP A 20 -0.56 -0.64 -13.42
CA ASP A 20 -0.83 0.55 -12.62
C ASP A 20 0.48 1.11 -12.02
N VAL A 21 0.55 2.44 -11.93
CA VAL A 21 1.64 3.15 -11.25
C VAL A 21 1.08 3.83 -10.03
N VAL A 22 1.62 3.49 -8.86
CA VAL A 22 1.27 4.12 -7.59
C VAL A 22 2.43 5.03 -7.19
N TYR A 23 2.12 6.31 -6.98
CA TYR A 23 3.08 7.30 -6.48
C TYR A 23 2.76 7.63 -5.02
N THR A 24 3.76 7.52 -4.16
CA THR A 24 3.67 7.83 -2.73
C THR A 24 4.55 9.05 -2.43
N PRO A 25 3.96 10.19 -2.02
CA PRO A 25 4.69 11.38 -1.60
C PRO A 25 5.70 11.13 -0.48
N LEU A 26 6.71 12.00 -0.40
CA LEU A 26 7.70 11.97 0.68
C LEU A 26 7.02 12.13 2.05
N GLY A 27 7.39 11.27 3.00
CA GLY A 27 6.88 11.32 4.37
C GLY A 27 5.47 10.77 4.54
N GLU A 28 4.83 10.26 3.49
CA GLU A 28 3.54 9.59 3.60
C GLU A 28 3.72 8.16 4.13
N GLU A 29 3.01 7.84 5.22
CA GLU A 29 2.95 6.49 5.77
C GLU A 29 2.08 5.62 4.86
N HIS A 30 2.61 4.50 4.37
CA HIS A 30 1.89 3.66 3.42
C HIS A 30 2.32 2.19 3.49
N TRP A 31 1.38 1.31 3.21
CA TRP A 31 1.66 -0.12 3.04
C TRP A 31 1.11 -0.60 1.72
N HIS A 32 1.75 -1.63 1.17
CA HIS A 32 1.29 -2.32 -0.02
C HIS A 32 1.51 -3.82 0.16
N GLY A 33 0.58 -4.60 -0.38
CA GLY A 33 0.57 -6.03 -0.22
C GLY A 33 -0.38 -6.68 -1.21
N ALA A 34 -0.36 -8.01 -1.23
CA ALA A 34 -1.28 -8.76 -2.06
C ALA A 34 -2.70 -8.70 -1.49
N ALA A 35 -3.70 -8.83 -2.37
CA ALA A 35 -5.07 -9.12 -1.94
C ALA A 35 -5.14 -10.52 -1.30
N PRO A 36 -6.15 -10.83 -0.45
CA PRO A 36 -6.19 -12.07 0.33
C PRO A 36 -6.22 -13.35 -0.52
N ASP A 37 -6.67 -13.23 -1.76
CA ASP A 37 -6.96 -14.32 -2.69
C ASP A 37 -6.04 -14.30 -3.94
N HIS A 38 -5.07 -13.39 -4.00
CA HIS A 38 -4.17 -13.23 -5.15
C HIS A 38 -2.71 -13.10 -4.72
N PHE A 39 -1.80 -13.46 -5.61
CA PHE A 39 -0.38 -13.13 -5.48
C PHE A 39 -0.10 -11.78 -6.16
N MET A 40 0.85 -11.00 -5.62
CA MET A 40 1.24 -9.70 -6.15
C MET A 40 2.76 -9.62 -6.31
N VAL A 41 3.19 -9.08 -7.45
CA VAL A 41 4.57 -8.65 -7.71
C VAL A 41 4.52 -7.22 -8.20
N HIS A 42 5.39 -6.37 -7.67
CA HIS A 42 5.58 -5.03 -8.15
C HIS A 42 7.06 -4.66 -8.09
N LEU A 43 7.41 -3.61 -8.84
CA LEU A 43 8.68 -2.93 -8.69
C LEU A 43 8.48 -1.78 -7.71
N ALA A 44 9.39 -1.66 -6.75
CA ALA A 44 9.45 -0.54 -5.82
C ALA A 44 10.70 0.27 -6.15
N LEU A 45 10.51 1.57 -6.40
CA LEU A 45 11.58 2.51 -6.73
C LEU A 45 11.43 3.73 -5.83
N TRP A 46 12.49 4.12 -5.16
CA TRP A 46 12.57 5.35 -4.39
C TRP A 46 14.01 5.86 -4.40
N GLU A 47 14.18 7.12 -4.02
CA GLU A 47 15.49 7.74 -3.84
C GLU A 47 15.76 7.93 -2.35
N GLY A 48 16.97 7.59 -1.90
CA GLY A 48 17.40 7.67 -0.50
C GLY A 48 17.59 6.30 0.15
N ASP A 49 18.33 6.31 1.26
CA ASP A 49 18.93 5.08 1.81
C ASP A 49 18.10 4.48 2.95
N ASP A 50 17.20 5.27 3.57
CA ASP A 50 16.53 4.89 4.81
C ASP A 50 15.01 4.82 4.68
N THR A 51 14.43 3.76 5.26
CA THR A 51 12.99 3.59 5.46
C THR A 51 12.70 3.61 6.95
N THR A 52 11.76 4.46 7.38
CA THR A 52 11.21 4.39 8.73
C THR A 52 10.13 3.34 8.79
N TRP A 53 10.39 2.26 9.53
CA TRP A 53 9.42 1.19 9.76
C TRP A 53 8.54 1.53 10.96
N LEU A 54 7.24 1.30 10.80
CA LEU A 54 6.23 1.56 11.82
C LEU A 54 5.60 0.25 12.31
N GLU A 55 4.42 0.33 12.92
CA GLU A 55 3.69 -0.83 13.42
C GLU A 55 3.26 -1.80 12.31
N HIS A 56 2.88 -3.02 12.66
CA HIS A 56 2.27 -3.92 11.70
C HIS A 56 0.84 -3.48 11.37
N VAL A 57 0.47 -3.59 10.08
CA VAL A 57 -0.93 -3.50 9.65
C VAL A 57 -1.71 -4.61 10.34
N SER A 58 -2.77 -4.24 11.05
CA SER A 58 -3.68 -5.19 11.69
C SER A 58 -4.59 -5.89 10.69
N ASP A 59 -5.11 -7.06 11.05
CA ASP A 59 -6.09 -7.78 10.22
C ASP A 59 -7.34 -6.93 9.91
N ALA A 60 -7.73 -6.05 10.84
CA ALA A 60 -8.87 -5.14 10.65
C ALA A 60 -8.57 -4.06 9.60
N GLU A 61 -7.37 -3.48 9.59
CA GLU A 61 -6.94 -2.51 8.58
C GLU A 61 -6.77 -3.17 7.22
N TYR A 62 -6.18 -4.38 7.18
CA TYR A 62 -6.05 -5.17 5.95
C TYR A 62 -7.40 -5.59 5.36
N GLY A 63 -8.38 -5.90 6.22
CA GLY A 63 -9.74 -6.27 5.85
C GLY A 63 -10.67 -5.10 5.52
N ALA A 64 -10.19 -3.85 5.53
CA ALA A 64 -11.01 -2.68 5.24
C ALA A 64 -11.53 -2.67 3.79
N ALA A 65 -12.55 -1.83 3.54
CA ALA A 65 -13.17 -1.71 2.21
C ALA A 65 -12.14 -1.28 1.16
N ARG A 66 -12.14 -1.99 0.02
CA ARG A 66 -11.29 -1.69 -1.14
C ARG A 66 -12.06 -0.89 -2.18
N SER A 67 -11.41 0.07 -2.80
CA SER A 67 -11.87 0.76 -4.00
C SER A 67 -10.93 0.42 -5.16
N THR A 68 -11.49 -0.02 -6.28
CA THR A 68 -10.71 -0.24 -7.49
C THR A 68 -10.28 1.10 -8.09
N THR A 69 -9.03 1.12 -8.58
CA THR A 69 -8.48 2.28 -9.31
C THR A 69 -8.92 2.29 -10.78
N ARG A 70 -9.53 1.19 -11.26
CA ARG A 70 -10.11 1.11 -12.61
C ARG A 70 -11.54 1.65 -12.61
N ARG A 71 -11.83 2.53 -13.56
CA ARG A 71 -13.22 2.80 -13.98
C ARG A 71 -13.74 1.66 -14.85
#